data_AF-A0A4Y2THT6-F1
#
_entry.id   AF-A0A4Y2THT6-F1
#
_cell.length_a   1.000
_cell.length_b   1.000
_cell.length_c   1.000
_cell.angle_alpha   90.00
_cell.angle_beta   90.00
_cell.angle_gamma   90.00
#
_symmetry.space_group_name_H-M   'P 1'
#
loop_
_entity.id
_entity.type
_entity.pdbx_description
1 polymer ?
#
loop_
_entity_poly.entity_id
_entity_poly.type
_entity_poly.pdbx_seq_one_letter_code
_entity_poly.pdbx_strand_id
1 'polypeptide(L)'
;MLWLYGKWNNLSLPGSNGYIEHLSSNSMDFSISRLLFLPFIPQPASDYNTIYTTLLCALENAKHYGHDVCIVTFDQPLYIKAREIVAATPEGSDLSKIVLRLAGFHLLSSFLEQLVILCKEVVSKRCFP
;
A
#
# COMPACT_ATOMS: atom_id res chain seq x y z
N MET A 1 8.19 6.14 -10.80
CA MET A 1 9.14 7.14 -11.33
C MET A 1 9.91 6.65 -12.57
N LEU A 2 10.54 5.46 -12.55
CA LEU A 2 11.28 4.94 -13.71
C LEU A 2 10.45 4.83 -15.00
N TRP A 3 9.20 4.34 -14.92
CA TRP A 3 8.30 4.28 -16.09
C TRP A 3 8.09 5.65 -16.74
N LEU A 4 7.82 6.67 -15.93
CA LEU A 4 7.56 8.02 -16.41
C LEU A 4 8.81 8.63 -17.05
N TYR A 5 9.98 8.41 -16.43
CA TYR A 5 11.27 8.80 -17.00
C TYR A 5 11.52 8.11 -18.34
N GLY A 6 11.23 6.81 -18.45
CA GLY A 6 11.39 6.10 -19.72
C GLY A 6 10.43 6.61 -20.81
N LYS A 7 9.18 6.94 -20.45
CA LYS A 7 8.24 7.59 -21.37
C LYS A 7 8.72 8.99 -21.79
N TRP A 8 9.31 9.76 -20.87
CA TRP A 8 9.90 11.06 -21.17
C TRP A 8 11.09 10.96 -22.14
N ASN A 9 11.88 9.88 -22.06
CA ASN A 9 12.99 9.59 -22.97
C ASN A 9 12.55 8.83 -24.24
N ASN A 10 11.25 8.80 -24.55
CA ASN A 10 10.69 8.12 -25.73
C ASN A 10 11.04 6.62 -25.84
N LEU A 11 11.25 5.94 -24.71
CA LEU A 11 11.47 4.49 -24.70
C LEU A 11 10.15 3.74 -24.99
N SER A 12 10.25 2.66 -25.76
CA SER A 12 9.12 1.76 -26.03
C SER A 12 8.81 0.91 -24.79
N LEU A 13 7.98 1.47 -23.90
CA LEU A 13 7.54 0.82 -22.67
C LEU A 13 6.05 0.47 -22.73
N PRO A 14 5.63 -0.66 -22.13
CA PRO A 14 4.20 -0.98 -21.97
C PRO A 14 3.49 0.05 -21.09
N GLY A 15 2.16 -0.05 -21.00
CA GLY A 15 1.38 0.75 -20.04
C GLY A 15 1.84 0.53 -18.60
N SER A 16 1.51 1.47 -17.70
CA SER A 16 1.92 1.40 -16.28
C SER A 16 1.59 0.05 -15.63
N ASN A 17 0.44 -0.52 -15.99
CA ASN A 17 -0.06 -1.79 -15.44
C ASN A 17 0.78 -3.00 -15.87
N GLY A 18 1.44 -2.96 -17.04
CA GLY A 18 2.31 -4.04 -17.54
C GLY A 18 3.80 -3.76 -17.37
N TYR A 19 4.18 -2.59 -16.85
CA TYR A 19 5.57 -2.20 -16.73
C TYR A 19 6.34 -3.00 -15.68
N ILE A 20 5.71 -3.27 -14.53
CA ILE A 20 6.33 -4.07 -13.47
C ILE A 20 6.53 -5.51 -13.93
N GLU A 21 5.52 -6.10 -14.57
CA GLU A 21 5.59 -7.45 -15.15
C GLU A 21 6.72 -7.55 -16.20
N HIS A 22 6.81 -6.56 -17.09
CA HIS A 22 7.87 -6.49 -18.10
C HIS A 22 9.27 -6.41 -17.46
N LEU A 23 9.44 -5.62 -16.39
CA LEU A 23 10.71 -5.55 -15.65
C LEU A 23 11.05 -6.86 -14.95
N SER A 24 10.07 -7.56 -14.39
CA SER A 24 10.28 -8.83 -13.69
C SER A 24 10.45 -10.03 -14.63
N SER A 25 10.11 -9.90 -15.91
CA SER A 25 10.10 -11.01 -16.88
C SER A 25 11.47 -11.67 -17.11
N ASN A 26 12.56 -10.95 -16.88
CA ASN A 26 13.92 -11.40 -17.19
C ASN A 26 14.80 -11.66 -15.94
N SER A 27 14.29 -11.51 -14.70
CA SER A 27 15.13 -11.65 -13.49
C SER A 27 14.45 -12.26 -12.26
N MET A 28 15.05 -13.37 -11.83
CA MET A 28 15.14 -14.02 -10.50
C MET A 28 13.94 -14.77 -9.91
N ASP A 29 14.29 -15.93 -9.34
CA ASP A 29 13.46 -16.82 -8.52
C ASP A 29 12.48 -16.04 -7.65
N PHE A 30 11.19 -16.21 -7.93
CA PHE A 30 10.13 -15.65 -7.10
C PHE A 30 9.50 -16.77 -6.27
N SER A 31 9.32 -16.52 -4.99
CA SER A 31 8.47 -17.35 -4.15
C SER A 31 7.02 -16.97 -4.43
N ILE A 32 6.19 -17.95 -4.80
CA ILE A 32 4.75 -17.74 -4.96
C ILE A 32 4.17 -17.32 -3.61
N SER A 33 3.71 -16.08 -3.53
CA SER A 33 2.96 -15.60 -2.37
C SER A 33 1.52 -16.10 -2.46
N ARG A 34 0.95 -16.52 -1.32
CA ARG A 34 -0.47 -16.90 -1.25
C ARG A 34 -1.28 -15.72 -0.74
N LEU A 35 -2.22 -15.24 -1.56
CA LEU A 35 -3.23 -14.28 -1.13
C LEU A 35 -4.38 -15.03 -0.47
N LEU A 36 -4.60 -14.78 0.82
CA LEU A 36 -5.77 -15.27 1.54
C LEU A 36 -6.70 -14.08 1.79
N PHE A 37 -7.97 -14.25 1.47
CA PHE A 37 -8.99 -13.28 1.82
C PHE A 37 -9.26 -13.39 3.32
N LEU A 38 -9.07 -12.28 4.04
CA LEU A 38 -9.50 -12.17 5.43
C LEU A 38 -11.02 -12.00 5.50
N PRO A 39 -11.66 -12.44 6.60
CA PRO A 39 -13.10 -12.29 6.78
C PRO A 39 -13.51 -10.81 6.73
N PHE A 40 -14.68 -10.54 6.14
CA PHE A 40 -15.27 -9.20 6.17
C PHE A 40 -15.68 -8.85 7.60
N ILE A 41 -15.34 -7.63 8.02
CA ILE A 41 -15.68 -7.10 9.34
C ILE A 41 -16.90 -6.18 9.17
N PRO A 42 -18.11 -6.59 9.58
CA PRO A 42 -19.34 -5.83 9.34
C PRO A 42 -19.55 -4.71 10.37
N GLN A 43 -18.49 -4.21 11.00
CA GLN A 43 -18.54 -3.17 12.03
C GLN A 43 -17.99 -1.84 11.51
N PRO A 44 -18.42 -0.70 12.08
CA PRO A 44 -17.92 0.61 11.64
C PRO A 44 -16.41 0.71 11.82
N ALA A 45 -15.70 1.03 10.73
CA ALA A 45 -14.24 1.23 10.76
C ALA A 45 -13.83 2.44 11.60
N SER A 46 -14.76 3.35 11.91
CA SER A 46 -14.53 4.49 12.79
C SER A 46 -14.44 4.13 14.28
N ASP A 47 -14.91 2.95 14.69
CA ASP A 47 -14.88 2.52 16.09
C ASP A 47 -13.50 1.93 16.46
N TYR A 48 -12.95 2.38 17.59
CA TYR A 48 -11.69 1.86 18.13
C TYR A 48 -11.77 0.36 18.46
N ASN A 49 -12.93 -0.12 18.93
CA ASN A 49 -13.11 -1.55 19.23
C ASN A 49 -12.98 -2.40 17.96
N THR A 50 -13.52 -1.92 16.84
CA THR A 50 -13.38 -2.57 15.53
C THR A 50 -11.92 -2.65 15.12
N ILE A 51 -11.18 -1.55 15.22
CA ILE A 51 -9.76 -1.53 14.84
C ILE A 51 -8.93 -2.43 15.76
N TYR A 52 -9.18 -2.37 17.07
CA TYR A 52 -8.49 -3.19 18.06
C TYR A 52 -8.70 -4.69 17.83
N THR A 53 -9.95 -5.11 17.66
CA THR A 53 -10.29 -6.52 17.38
C THR A 53 -9.73 -6.99 16.04
N THR A 54 -9.70 -6.11 15.03
CA THR A 54 -9.03 -6.38 13.74
C THR A 54 -7.54 -6.67 13.92
N LEU A 55 -6.83 -5.87 14.71
CA LEU A 55 -5.41 -6.06 14.99
C LEU A 55 -5.13 -7.36 15.72
N LEU A 56 -5.96 -7.71 16.72
CA LEU A 56 -5.86 -8.99 17.42
C LEU A 56 -6.08 -10.18 16.46
N CYS A 57 -7.10 -10.10 15.61
CA CYS A 57 -7.37 -11.14 14.61
C CYS A 57 -6.21 -11.29 13.61
N ALA A 58 -5.64 -10.18 13.14
CA ALA A 58 -4.48 -10.21 12.24
C ALA A 58 -3.24 -10.84 12.91
N LEU A 59 -3.01 -10.54 14.19
CA LEU A 59 -1.93 -11.10 14.99
C LEU A 59 -2.12 -12.59 15.27
N GLU A 60 -3.33 -13.02 15.61
CA GLU A 60 -3.67 -14.43 15.83
C GLU A 60 -3.50 -15.24 14.55
N ASN A 61 -3.96 -14.72 13.42
CA ASN A 61 -3.72 -15.34 12.11
C ASN A 61 -2.24 -15.43 11.77
N ALA A 62 -1.47 -14.36 12.01
CA ALA A 62 -0.02 -14.38 11.79
C ALA A 62 0.64 -15.50 12.59
N LYS A 63 0.31 -15.62 13.89
CA LYS A 63 0.81 -16.71 14.75
C LYS A 63 0.37 -18.09 14.27
N HIS A 64 -0.89 -18.24 13.87
CA HIS A 64 -1.45 -19.50 13.39
C HIS A 64 -0.69 -20.06 12.19
N TYR A 65 -0.23 -19.18 11.30
CA TYR A 65 0.56 -19.55 10.12
C TYR A 65 2.08 -19.50 10.35
N GLY A 66 2.55 -19.32 11.59
CA GLY A 66 3.97 -19.29 11.92
C GLY A 66 4.71 -18.04 11.40
N HIS A 67 4.02 -16.92 11.24
CA HIS A 67 4.63 -15.65 10.87
C HIS A 67 5.15 -14.92 12.12
N ASP A 68 6.46 -14.67 12.17
CA ASP A 68 7.11 -13.93 13.25
C ASP A 68 6.78 -12.44 13.26
N VAL A 69 6.37 -11.89 12.11
CA VAL A 69 6.08 -10.47 11.92
C VAL A 69 4.68 -10.28 11.38
N CYS A 70 3.87 -9.48 12.08
CA CYS A 70 2.55 -9.04 11.63
C CYS A 70 2.63 -7.60 11.12
N ILE A 71 2.48 -7.42 9.81
CA ILE A 71 2.42 -6.10 9.17
C ILE A 71 0.97 -5.82 8.79
N VAL A 72 0.40 -4.74 9.31
CA VAL A 72 -0.97 -4.33 9.00
C VAL A 72 -0.95 -2.98 8.31
N THR A 73 -1.60 -2.91 7.16
CA THR A 73 -1.72 -1.69 6.35
C THR A 73 -3.11 -1.09 6.50
N PHE A 74 -3.19 0.19 6.84
CA PHE A 74 -4.46 0.93 6.96
C PHE A 74 -4.42 2.25 6.20
N ASP A 75 -5.55 2.66 5.63
CA ASP A 75 -5.70 4.01 5.10
C ASP A 75 -5.51 5.06 6.20
N GLN A 76 -5.17 6.30 5.81
CA GLN A 76 -4.78 7.39 6.72
C GLN A 76 -5.63 7.55 7.99
N PRO A 77 -6.97 7.64 7.95
CA PRO A 77 -7.76 7.82 9.16
C PRO A 77 -7.71 6.61 10.10
N LEU A 78 -7.63 5.39 9.56
CA LEU A 78 -7.56 4.16 10.33
C LEU A 78 -6.14 3.93 10.88
N TYR A 79 -5.12 4.30 10.11
CA TYR A 79 -3.73 4.23 10.52
C TYR A 79 -3.48 5.05 11.79
N ILE A 80 -3.99 6.29 11.85
CA ILE A 80 -3.83 7.15 13.03
C ILE A 80 -4.42 6.49 14.27
N LYS A 81 -5.65 5.98 14.19
CA LYS A 81 -6.31 5.29 15.31
C LYS A 81 -5.60 4.01 15.72
N ALA A 82 -5.15 3.22 14.74
CA ALA A 82 -4.37 2.01 15.01
C ALA A 82 -3.05 2.34 15.73
N ARG A 83 -2.38 3.44 15.35
CA ARG A 83 -1.15 3.91 16.01
C ARG A 83 -1.40 4.31 17.46
N GLU A 84 -2.49 5.00 17.74
CA GLU A 84 -2.89 5.36 19.11
C GLU A 84 -3.14 4.11 19.97
N ILE A 85 -3.85 3.11 19.43
CA ILE A 85 -4.09 1.83 20.11
C ILE A 85 -2.77 1.14 20.46
N VAL A 86 -1.87 0.98 19.48
CA VAL A 86 -0.58 0.31 19.70
C VAL A 86 0.28 1.08 20.70
N ALA A 87 0.29 2.42 20.62
CA ALA A 87 1.04 3.27 21.56
C ALA A 87 0.50 3.23 22.99
N ALA A 88 -0.81 3.00 23.17
CA ALA A 88 -1.44 2.88 24.48
C ALA A 88 -1.27 1.48 25.11
N THR A 89 -0.69 0.51 24.40
CA THR A 89 -0.56 -0.86 24.89
C THR A 89 0.71 -1.02 25.72
N PRO A 90 0.71 -1.82 26.81
CA PRO A 90 1.92 -2.10 27.58
C PRO A 90 3.10 -2.57 26.73
N GLU A 91 4.30 -2.08 27.06
CA GLU A 91 5.53 -2.50 26.44
C GLU A 91 5.73 -4.02 26.59
N GLY A 92 6.13 -4.69 25.50
CA GLY A 92 6.36 -6.14 25.47
C GLY A 92 5.11 -6.98 25.20
N SER A 93 3.91 -6.38 25.18
CA SER A 93 2.70 -7.05 24.72
C SER A 93 2.81 -7.48 23.25
N ASP A 94 2.07 -8.51 22.84
CA ASP A 94 2.14 -8.95 21.44
C ASP A 94 1.56 -7.93 20.46
N LEU A 95 0.60 -7.10 20.90
CA LEU A 95 0.06 -6.02 20.08
C LEU A 95 1.10 -4.91 19.82
N SER A 96 2.00 -4.65 20.78
CA SER A 96 3.09 -3.67 20.60
C SER A 96 4.09 -4.07 19.52
N LYS A 97 4.13 -5.36 19.14
CA LYS A 97 5.01 -5.90 18.09
C LYS A 97 4.44 -5.73 16.68
N ILE A 98 3.17 -5.33 16.54
CA ILE A 98 2.55 -5.14 15.23
C ILE A 98 3.19 -3.96 14.50
N VAL A 99 3.60 -4.19 13.26
CA VAL A 99 4.14 -3.14 12.39
C VAL A 99 2.99 -2.52 11.59
N LEU A 100 2.55 -1.35 12.03
CA LEU A 100 1.56 -0.57 11.29
C LEU A 100 2.21 0.18 10.12
N ARG A 101 1.61 0.05 8.93
CA ARG A 101 1.99 0.80 7.73
C ARG A 101 0.81 1.59 7.20
N LEU A 102 1.08 2.79 6.72
CA LEU A 102 0.09 3.58 6.00
C LEU A 102 -0.17 2.93 4.64
N ALA A 103 -1.37 2.39 4.44
CA ALA A 103 -1.88 2.01 3.13
C ALA A 103 -2.21 3.28 2.36
N GLY A 104 -1.87 3.30 1.09
CA GLY A 104 -2.19 4.41 0.21
C GLY A 104 -0.96 5.23 -0.20
N PHE A 105 -0.38 4.81 -1.31
CA PHE A 105 0.11 5.76 -2.29
C PHE A 105 -1.04 6.45 -3.02
N HIS A 106 -2.32 6.15 -2.79
CA HIS A 106 -3.43 6.69 -3.59
C HIS A 106 -3.40 8.22 -3.72
N LEU A 107 -3.11 8.96 -2.64
CA LEU A 107 -2.88 10.40 -2.71
C LEU A 107 -1.70 10.77 -3.62
N LEU A 108 -0.57 10.06 -3.50
CA LEU A 108 0.61 10.29 -4.33
C LEU A 108 0.37 9.87 -5.79
N SER A 109 -0.26 8.73 -6.04
CA SER A 109 -0.58 8.22 -7.38
C SER A 109 -1.57 9.13 -8.08
N SER A 110 -2.65 9.56 -7.43
CA SER A 110 -3.58 10.55 -7.97
C SER A 110 -2.91 11.90 -8.18
N PHE A 111 -2.06 12.35 -7.25
CA PHE A 111 -1.28 13.58 -7.43
C PHE A 111 -0.33 13.50 -8.64
N LEU A 112 0.40 12.39 -8.79
CA LEU A 112 1.30 12.16 -9.91
C LEU A 112 0.54 12.02 -11.23
N GLU A 113 -0.62 11.36 -11.23
CA GLU A 113 -1.53 11.31 -12.38
C GLU A 113 -2.00 12.71 -12.79
N GLN A 114 -2.42 13.53 -11.83
CA GLN A 114 -2.81 14.92 -12.09
C GLN A 114 -1.63 15.75 -12.64
N LEU A 115 -0.42 15.56 -12.09
CA LEU A 115 0.79 16.24 -12.56
C LEU A 115 1.14 15.83 -13.99
N VAL A 116 0.97 14.56 -14.36
CA VAL A 116 1.17 14.08 -15.74
C VAL A 116 0.14 14.69 -16.69
N ILE A 117 -1.13 14.79 -16.28
CA ILE A 117 -2.17 15.45 -17.08
C ILE A 117 -1.82 16.93 -17.29
N LEU A 118 -1.46 17.64 -16.21
CA LEU A 118 -1.05 19.05 -16.28
C LEU A 118 0.18 19.23 -17.19
N CYS A 119 1.22 18.40 -17.05
CA CYS A 119 2.40 18.46 -17.89
C CYS A 119 2.05 18.24 -19.37
N LYS A 120 1.14 17.30 -19.69
CA LYS A 120 0.65 17.11 -21.07
C LYS A 120 -0.07 18.34 -21.59
N GLU A 121 -0.89 18.99 -20.76
CA GLU A 121 -1.64 20.19 -21.15
C GLU A 121 -0.71 21.40 -21.36
N VAL A 122 0.30 21.57 -20.50
CA VAL A 122 1.30 22.65 -20.60
C VAL A 122 2.23 22.45 -21.80
N VAL A 123 2.64 21.21 -22.10
CA VAL A 123 3.43 20.89 -23.30
C VAL A 123 2.59 21.07 -24.56
N SER A 124 1.33 20.63 -24.56
CA SER A 124 0.41 20.84 -25.68
C SER A 124 0.16 22.32 -25.96
N LYS A 125 0.06 23.17 -24.93
CA LYS A 125 -0.11 24.63 -25.08
C LYS A 125 1.17 25.37 -25.49
N ARG A 126 2.35 24.76 -25.36
CA ARG A 126 3.63 25.32 -25.89
C ARG A 126 3.96 24.89 -27.32
N CYS A 127 3.27 23.89 -27.85
CA CYS A 127 3.50 23.37 -29.20
C CYS A 127 2.56 23.93 -30.28
N PHE A 128 1.73 24.92 -29.96
CA PHE A 128 1.02 25.72 -30.96
C PHE A 128 1.60 27.15 -31.00
N PRO A 129 2.22 27.58 -32.10
CA PRO A 129 2.43 29.01 -32.38
C PRO A 129 1.10 29.72 -32.69
#